data_AF-A0A2E4WXC4-F1
#
_entry.id   AF-A0A2E4WXC4-F1
#
_cell.length_a   1.000
_cell.length_b   1.000
_cell.length_c   1.000
_cell.angle_alpha   90.00
_cell.angle_beta   90.00
_cell.angle_gamma   90.00
#
_symmetry.space_group_name_H-M   'P 1'
#
loop_
_entity.id
_entity.type
_entity.pdbx_description
1 polymer ?
#
loop_
_entity_poly.entity_id
_entity_poly.type
_entity_poly.pdbx_seq_one_letter_code
_entity_poly.pdbx_strand_id
1 'polypeptide(L)' 'MQGQQPPDLSNVDLTHAKDIECEECGNRGFRQTMMLKKLSALVSPNGQEAIIPVMAFACDKCGHINKEFEKMDIS' A
#
# COMPACT_ATOMS: atom_id res chain seq x y z
N MET A 1 -3.07 -4.70 24.80
CA MET A 1 -3.01 -4.97 23.35
C MET A 1 -4.19 -4.23 22.70
N GLN A 2 -4.02 -2.96 22.31
CA GLN A 2 -5.10 -2.22 21.63
C GLN A 2 -5.12 -2.66 20.16
N GLY A 3 -5.98 -3.61 19.82
CA GLY A 3 -6.27 -3.93 18.42
C GLY A 3 -6.97 -2.73 17.81
N GLN A 4 -6.44 -2.20 16.71
CA GLN A 4 -7.13 -1.18 15.93
C GLN A 4 -8.44 -1.78 15.45
N GLN A 5 -9.55 -1.31 16.04
CA GLN A 5 -10.88 -1.70 15.64
C GLN A 5 -11.09 -1.20 14.21
N PRO A 6 -11.53 -2.04 13.25
CA PRO A 6 -11.78 -1.58 11.90
C PRO A 6 -12.79 -0.42 11.93
N PRO A 7 -12.62 0.61 11.07
CA PRO A 7 -13.50 1.77 11.06
C PRO A 7 -14.95 1.31 10.91
N ASP A 8 -15.83 1.86 11.75
CA ASP A 8 -17.27 1.57 11.69
C ASP A 8 -17.86 2.18 10.41
N LEU A 9 -18.22 1.33 9.45
CA LEU A 9 -18.80 1.72 8.16
C LEU A 9 -20.33 1.72 8.15
N SER A 10 -20.99 1.49 9.29
CA SER A 10 -22.46 1.27 9.37
C SER A 10 -23.29 2.41 8.78
N ASN A 11 -22.76 3.64 8.79
CA ASN A 11 -23.44 4.85 8.31
C ASN A 11 -22.75 5.48 7.08
N VAL A 12 -21.85 4.76 6.42
CA VAL A 12 -21.14 5.27 5.23
C VAL A 12 -21.91 4.84 3.97
N ASP A 13 -22.48 5.82 3.26
CA ASP A 13 -23.05 5.57 1.94
C ASP A 13 -21.93 5.43 0.90
N LEU A 14 -21.65 4.18 0.52
CA LEU A 14 -20.61 3.83 -0.45
C LEU A 14 -21.03 4.13 -1.90
N THR A 15 -22.27 4.53 -2.17
CA THR A 15 -22.69 4.91 -3.55
C THR A 15 -21.99 6.16 -4.07
N HIS A 16 -21.45 6.97 -3.16
CA HIS A 16 -20.62 8.13 -3.47
C HIS A 16 -19.11 7.82 -3.49
N ALA A 17 -18.72 6.59 -3.14
CA ALA A 17 -17.33 6.18 -3.20
C ALA A 17 -16.91 5.91 -4.65
N LYS A 18 -15.65 6.20 -4.96
CA LYS A 18 -15.04 5.83 -6.24
C LYS A 18 -14.30 4.51 -6.06
N ASP A 19 -14.53 3.58 -6.97
CA ASP A 19 -13.70 2.39 -7.07
C ASP A 19 -12.28 2.79 -7.43
N ILE A 20 -11.30 2.17 -6.77
CA ILE A 20 -9.90 2.29 -7.17
C ILE A 20 -9.68 1.30 -8.33
N GLU A 21 -9.17 1.80 -9.44
CA GLU A 21 -8.82 1.01 -10.62
C GLU A 21 -7.32 1.01 -10.83
N CYS A 22 -6.77 -0.08 -11.37
CA CYS A 22 -5.38 -0.17 -11.74
C CYS A 22 -5.07 0.87 -12.83
N GLU A 23 -4.10 1.75 -12.57
CA GLU A 23 -3.76 2.83 -13.51
C GLU A 23 -3.14 2.33 -14.82
N GLU A 24 -2.67 1.08 -14.86
CA GLU A 24 -2.08 0.46 -16.05
C GLU A 24 -3.11 -0.29 -16.90
N CYS A 25 -4.02 -1.06 -16.28
CA CYS A 25 -4.90 -1.99 -17.01
C CYS A 25 -6.40 -1.87 -16.70
N GLY A 26 -6.81 -0.94 -15.83
CA GLY A 26 -8.20 -0.69 -15.45
C GLY A 26 -8.85 -1.77 -14.57
N ASN A 27 -8.09 -2.76 -14.09
CA ASN A 27 -8.63 -3.80 -13.20
C ASN A 27 -8.94 -3.24 -11.80
N ARG A 28 -10.04 -3.69 -11.18
CA ARG A 28 -10.46 -3.28 -9.83
C ARG A 28 -9.94 -4.19 -8.71
N GLY A 29 -9.51 -5.40 -9.06
CA GLY A 29 -9.00 -6.37 -8.09
C GLY A 29 -7.53 -6.09 -7.73
N PHE A 30 -7.23 -6.11 -6.43
CA PHE A 30 -5.88 -5.99 -5.90
C PHE A 30 -5.59 -7.11 -4.92
N ARG A 31 -4.34 -7.58 -4.91
CA ARG A 31 -3.81 -8.55 -3.94
C ARG A 31 -2.78 -7.87 -3.04
N GLN A 32 -2.74 -8.28 -1.78
CA GLN A 32 -1.69 -7.86 -0.87
C GLN A 32 -0.35 -8.47 -1.30
N THR A 33 0.71 -7.68 -1.27
CA THR A 33 2.08 -8.07 -1.63
C THR A 33 3.09 -7.35 -0.71
N MET A 34 4.37 -7.65 -0.88
CA MET A 34 5.47 -6.93 -0.24
C MET A 34 6.36 -6.28 -1.29
N MET A 35 6.72 -5.02 -1.05
CA MET A 35 7.73 -4.28 -1.81
C MET A 35 9.00 -4.17 -0.96
N LEU A 36 10.16 -4.44 -1.56
CA LEU A 36 11.45 -4.29 -0.88
C LEU A 36 12.02 -2.90 -1.14
N LYS A 37 12.22 -2.11 -0.10
CA LYS A 37 12.91 -0.81 -0.19
C LYS A 37 14.35 -0.97 0.27
N LYS A 38 15.30 -0.51 -0.56
CA LYS A 38 16.71 -0.41 -0.18
C LYS A 38 16.95 0.91 0.56
N LEU A 39 17.34 0.83 1.81
CA LEU A 39 17.71 1.97 2.65
C LEU A 39 19.23 2.17 2.53
N SER A 40 19.65 3.37 2.11
CA SER A 40 21.08 3.68 2.04
C SER A 40 21.66 3.95 3.42
N ALA A 41 22.96 3.73 3.59
CA ALA A 41 23.66 3.98 4.85
C ALA A 41 23.49 5.42 5.38
N LEU A 42 23.29 6.40 4.49
CA LEU A 42 23.12 7.82 4.86
C LEU A 42 21.79 8.10 5.57
N VAL A 43 20.72 7.38 5.20
CA VAL A 43 19.38 7.54 5.78
C VAL A 43 19.06 6.46 6.82
N SER A 44 19.96 5.49 6.98
CA SER A 44 19.79 4.38 7.90
C SER A 44 20.14 4.80 9.35
N PRO A 45 19.29 4.52 10.35
CA PRO A 45 19.55 4.89 11.74
C PRO A 45 20.84 4.29 12.32
N ASN A 46 21.30 3.16 11.77
CA ASN A 46 22.49 2.45 12.20
C ASN A 46 23.71 2.67 11.27
N GLY A 47 23.58 3.49 10.23
CA GLY A 47 24.65 3.74 9.26
C GLY A 47 24.96 2.57 8.32
N GLN A 48 24.11 1.53 8.26
CA GLN A 48 24.30 0.37 7.39
C GLN A 48 23.21 0.31 6.30
N GLU A 49 23.58 -0.20 5.12
CA GLU A 49 22.57 -0.51 4.09
C GLU A 49 21.62 -1.60 4.61
N ALA A 50 20.32 -1.41 4.40
CA ALA A 50 19.30 -2.36 4.81
C ALA A 50 18.26 -2.57 3.71
N ILE A 51 17.66 -3.76 3.68
CA ILE A 51 16.50 -4.07 2.83
C ILE A 51 15.30 -4.20 3.75
N ILE A 52 14.31 -3.33 3.57
CA ILE A 52 13.10 -3.30 4.39
C ILE A 52 11.91 -3.77 3.55
N PRO A 53 11.19 -4.83 3.98
CA PRO A 53 9.93 -5.21 3.36
C PRO A 53 8.82 -4.25 3.82
N VAL A 54 8.05 -3.75 2.86
CA VAL A 54 6.92 -2.86 3.06
C VAL A 54 5.68 -3.51 2.45
N MET A 55 4.57 -3.55 3.19
CA MET A 55 3.32 -4.11 2.65
C MET A 55 2.76 -3.18 1.58
N ALA A 56 2.30 -3.74 0.47
CA ALA A 56 1.72 -3.00 -0.64
C ALA A 56 0.55 -3.76 -1.27
N PHE A 57 -0.22 -3.10 -2.13
CA PHE A 57 -1.25 -3.74 -2.94
C PHE A 57 -0.85 -3.70 -4.41
N ALA A 58 -0.83 -4.86 -5.05
CA ALA A 58 -0.56 -5.01 -6.48
C ALA A 58 -1.84 -5.41 -7.21
N CYS A 59 -2.01 -4.91 -8.43
CA CYS A 59 -3.09 -5.29 -9.32
C CYS A 59 -3.08 -6.81 -9.50
N ASP A 60 -4.23 -7.44 -9.26
CA ASP A 60 -4.32 -8.90 -9.32
C ASP A 60 -4.12 -9.43 -10.75
N LYS A 61 -4.45 -8.60 -11.75
CA LYS A 61 -4.38 -8.94 -13.17
C LYS A 61 -2.99 -8.73 -13.81
N CYS A 62 -2.38 -7.55 -13.65
CA CYS A 62 -1.10 -7.22 -14.30
C CYS A 62 0.08 -7.11 -13.34
N GLY A 63 -0.15 -7.08 -12.03
CA GLY A 63 0.90 -6.94 -11.02
C GLY A 63 1.35 -5.49 -10.76
N HIS A 64 0.84 -4.51 -11.49
CA HIS A 64 1.14 -3.10 -11.28
C HIS A 64 0.72 -2.59 -9.89
N ILE A 65 1.56 -1.78 -9.26
CA ILE A 65 1.26 -1.11 -8.00
C ILE A 65 0.92 0.33 -8.34
N ASN A 66 -0.30 0.76 -8.02
CA ASN A 66 -0.71 2.15 -8.26
C ASN A 66 0.16 3.11 -7.42
N LYS A 67 0.54 4.25 -8.01
CA LYS A 67 1.31 5.30 -7.32
C LYS A 67 0.67 5.81 -6.02
N GLU A 68 -0.66 5.74 -5.90
CA GLU A 68 -1.37 6.08 -4.68
C GLU A 68 -1.00 5.15 -3.51
N PHE A 69 -0.70 3.88 -3.81
CA PHE A 69 -0.28 2.89 -2.82
C PHE A 69 1.21 2.98 -2.44
N GLU A 70 2.04 3.56 -3.31
CA GLU A 70 3.48 3.73 -3.03
C GLU A 70 3.77 4.77 -1.93
N LYS A 71 2.83 5.71 -1.71
CA LYS A 71 2.99 6.86 -0.83
C LYS A 71 2.51 6.64 0.60
N MET A 72 1.92 5.49 0.92
CA MET A 72 1.27 5.25 2.21
C MET A 72 2.24 4.91 3.38
N ASP A 73 3.55 4.83 3.16
CA ASP A 73 4.49 4.28 4.17
C ASP A 73 5.57 5.24 4.71
N ILE A 74 5.44 6.57 4.54
CA ILE A 74 6.39 7.50 5.18
C ILE A 74 5.65 8.78 5.61
N SER A 75 5.04 8.78 6.80
CA SER A 75 4.71 9.98 7.59
C SER A 75 4.67 9.63 9.07
#